data_AF-A0A844GX77-F1
#
_entry.id   AF-A0A844GX77-F1
#
_cell.length_a   1.000
_cell.length_b   1.000
_cell.length_c   1.000
_cell.angle_alpha   90.00
_cell.angle_beta   90.00
_cell.angle_gamma   90.00
#
_symmetry.space_group_name_H-M   'P 1'
#
loop_
_entity.id
_entity.type
_entity.pdbx_description
1 polymer ?
#
loop_
_entity_poly.entity_id
_entity_poly.type
_entity_poly.pdbx_seq_one_letter_code
_entity_poly.pdbx_strand_id
1 'polypeptide(L)'
;MFFAGHSHTKNNKGIIFINPQERLTIVELKNALNKAIKKGLQLAIFNSCDGIGLAEELSKLNLPQIIVMREGVPDLIAQEFLKYFLSALQQNKSVFNSLREARERLQAWDKDFPGGSWLPMICQNLSTFNLEIKLQESLKVFPNLSVDFWHENNEMDLEDTIFYKKIHETNLLVKVTDITRLNVDIIVSSDDNYLTMGGGVSGTILRKAGKNIREETRKLAPIKLGDVAITNAGNLSAKYIFHAAVLDYQLKSHKPDIKVIQEVTKKSLKLAESVNAKSIAFPALATGKGGLAPEQSALGIIIEIIKALKFSTPLQTIIISIYADKNNYIKTIKSRFSNQISHFIDLYQQMETRYELLEDLENIFNSYNIELAADVIHKYQKKLKEIMDNYMINIDNK
;
A
#
# COMPACT_ATOMS: atom_id res chain seq x y z
N MET A 1 -3.81 -29.59 -15.22
CA MET A 1 -3.86 -28.42 -14.32
C MET A 1 -3.59 -27.17 -15.14
N PHE A 2 -4.29 -26.07 -14.87
CA PHE A 2 -4.10 -24.77 -15.53
C PHE A 2 -3.65 -23.72 -14.48
N PHE A 3 -2.71 -22.84 -14.84
CA PHE A 3 -2.28 -21.72 -14.00
C PHE A 3 -2.26 -20.43 -14.84
N ALA A 4 -2.84 -19.35 -14.31
CA ALA A 4 -2.79 -18.02 -14.93
C ALA A 4 -2.44 -16.95 -13.89
N GLY A 5 -1.58 -16.01 -14.29
CA GLY A 5 -1.20 -14.83 -13.51
C GLY A 5 -1.92 -13.56 -13.95
N HIS A 6 -1.87 -12.52 -13.11
CA HIS A 6 -2.30 -11.14 -13.38
C HIS A 6 -3.68 -11.03 -14.03
N SER A 7 -4.72 -11.07 -13.20
CA SER A 7 -6.10 -10.82 -13.65
C SER A 7 -6.76 -9.71 -12.86
N HIS A 8 -7.59 -8.93 -13.56
CA HIS A 8 -8.24 -7.72 -13.07
C HIS A 8 -9.64 -7.58 -13.64
N THR A 9 -10.56 -6.96 -12.90
CA THR A 9 -11.94 -6.73 -13.33
C THR A 9 -12.12 -5.27 -13.74
N LYS A 10 -12.45 -5.03 -15.02
CA LYS A 10 -12.76 -3.70 -15.54
C LYS A 10 -14.20 -3.67 -16.03
N ASN A 11 -15.04 -2.78 -15.50
CA ASN A 11 -16.45 -2.62 -15.87
C ASN A 11 -17.25 -3.94 -15.80
N ASN A 12 -17.14 -4.70 -14.70
CA ASN A 12 -17.74 -6.04 -14.52
C ASN A 12 -17.28 -7.09 -15.55
N LYS A 13 -16.14 -6.90 -16.20
CA LYS A 13 -15.53 -7.90 -17.08
C LYS A 13 -14.14 -8.23 -16.56
N GLY A 14 -13.94 -9.48 -16.14
CA GLY A 14 -12.60 -9.98 -15.81
C GLY A 14 -11.72 -10.06 -17.08
N ILE A 15 -10.45 -9.74 -16.92
CA ILE A 15 -9.44 -9.81 -17.97
C ILE A 15 -8.24 -10.55 -17.40
N ILE A 16 -7.69 -11.49 -18.17
CA ILE A 16 -6.44 -12.19 -17.87
C ILE A 16 -5.39 -11.74 -18.88
N PHE A 17 -4.24 -11.30 -18.41
CA PHE A 17 -3.12 -10.94 -19.27
C PHE A 17 -2.30 -12.18 -19.62
N ILE A 18 -2.09 -12.43 -20.92
CA ILE A 18 -1.15 -13.46 -21.39
C ILE A 18 0.26 -12.85 -21.41
N ASN A 19 0.35 -11.59 -21.86
CA ASN A 19 1.56 -10.77 -21.92
C ASN A 19 1.15 -9.27 -21.96
N PRO A 20 2.09 -8.31 -22.06
CA PRO A 20 1.78 -6.88 -22.04
C PRO A 20 0.88 -6.38 -23.19
N GLN A 21 0.83 -7.07 -24.33
CA GLN A 21 0.05 -6.67 -25.49
C GLN A 21 -1.22 -7.52 -25.69
N GLU A 22 -1.25 -8.73 -25.14
CA GLU A 22 -2.31 -9.72 -25.36
C GLU A 22 -3.08 -10.02 -24.06
N ARG A 23 -4.41 -9.90 -24.17
CA ARG A 23 -5.35 -10.12 -23.07
C ARG A 23 -6.47 -11.03 -23.52
N LEU A 24 -6.96 -11.83 -22.58
CA LEU A 24 -8.16 -12.64 -22.75
C LEU A 24 -9.26 -12.12 -21.85
N THR A 25 -10.45 -11.99 -22.41
CA THR A 25 -11.67 -11.77 -21.62
C THR A 25 -12.10 -13.07 -20.93
N ILE A 26 -12.87 -12.97 -19.84
CA ILE A 26 -13.46 -14.17 -19.24
C ILE A 26 -14.35 -14.95 -20.22
N VAL A 27 -14.98 -14.29 -21.20
CA VAL A 27 -15.81 -14.98 -22.21
C VAL A 27 -14.95 -15.89 -23.10
N GLU A 28 -13.80 -15.40 -23.57
CA GLU A 28 -12.86 -16.19 -24.37
C GLU A 28 -12.24 -17.32 -23.55
N LEU A 29 -11.89 -17.01 -22.29
CA LEU A 29 -11.38 -17.99 -21.33
C LEU A 29 -12.41 -19.08 -21.02
N LYS A 30 -13.70 -18.74 -20.83
CA LYS A 30 -14.79 -19.69 -20.55
C LYS A 30 -14.91 -20.73 -21.67
N ASN A 31 -14.78 -20.31 -22.94
CA ASN A 31 -14.83 -21.24 -24.08
C ASN A 31 -13.62 -22.19 -24.11
N ALA A 32 -12.42 -21.68 -23.84
CA ALA A 32 -11.21 -22.49 -23.77
C ALA A 32 -11.23 -23.47 -22.58
N LEU A 33 -11.62 -22.99 -21.40
CA LEU A 33 -11.78 -23.79 -20.18
C LEU A 33 -12.84 -24.88 -20.37
N ASN A 34 -14.00 -24.58 -20.98
CA ASN A 34 -15.01 -25.60 -21.29
C ASN A 34 -14.47 -26.73 -22.18
N LYS A 35 -13.67 -26.40 -23.20
CA LYS A 35 -13.00 -27.41 -24.04
C LYS A 35 -11.98 -28.22 -23.23
N ALA A 36 -11.22 -27.58 -22.34
CA ALA A 36 -10.22 -28.24 -21.49
C ALA A 36 -10.87 -29.15 -20.43
N ILE A 37 -11.98 -28.71 -19.82
CA ILE A 37 -12.80 -29.49 -18.87
C ILE A 37 -13.30 -30.77 -19.55
N LYS A 38 -13.85 -30.67 -20.77
CA LYS A 38 -14.25 -31.84 -21.57
C LYS A 38 -13.10 -32.81 -21.89
N LYS A 39 -11.86 -32.32 -21.84
CA LYS A 39 -10.63 -33.12 -22.04
C LYS A 39 -9.98 -33.55 -20.71
N GLY A 40 -10.65 -33.37 -19.57
CA GLY A 40 -10.17 -33.83 -18.27
C GLY A 40 -9.43 -32.80 -17.43
N LEU A 41 -9.59 -31.49 -17.68
CA LEU A 41 -9.09 -30.47 -16.76
C LEU A 41 -9.84 -30.55 -15.42
N GLN A 42 -9.10 -30.86 -14.35
CA GLN A 42 -9.66 -31.04 -13.00
C GLN A 42 -9.38 -29.86 -12.04
N LEU A 43 -8.32 -29.10 -12.28
CA LEU A 43 -7.88 -28.00 -11.42
C LEU A 43 -7.37 -26.81 -12.24
N ALA A 44 -7.86 -25.62 -11.90
CA ALA A 44 -7.31 -24.35 -12.36
C ALA A 44 -6.89 -23.47 -11.18
N ILE A 45 -5.77 -22.76 -11.32
CA ILE A 45 -5.22 -21.87 -10.31
C ILE A 45 -5.09 -20.48 -10.92
N PHE A 46 -5.60 -19.45 -10.24
CA PHE A 46 -5.57 -18.07 -10.70
C PHE A 46 -4.91 -17.17 -9.65
N ASN A 47 -3.79 -16.54 -10.02
CA ASN A 47 -3.20 -15.45 -9.25
C ASN A 47 -3.87 -14.14 -9.68
N SER A 48 -5.03 -13.83 -9.07
CA SER A 48 -5.91 -12.72 -9.42
C SER A 48 -5.87 -11.61 -8.38
N CYS A 49 -5.94 -10.34 -8.81
CA CYS A 49 -6.16 -9.20 -7.92
C CYS A 49 -7.62 -9.05 -7.49
N ASP A 50 -8.53 -9.81 -8.12
CA ASP A 50 -9.96 -9.94 -7.79
C ASP A 50 -10.36 -11.43 -7.88
N GLY A 51 -9.86 -12.25 -6.96
CA GLY A 51 -10.11 -13.70 -7.02
C GLY A 51 -11.54 -14.10 -6.72
N ILE A 52 -12.29 -13.27 -5.98
CA ILE A 52 -13.68 -13.57 -5.60
C ILE A 52 -14.61 -13.34 -6.79
N GLY A 53 -14.54 -12.19 -7.46
CA GLY A 53 -15.34 -11.93 -8.67
C GLY A 53 -15.02 -12.93 -9.79
N LEU A 54 -13.74 -13.29 -9.94
CA LEU A 54 -13.32 -14.32 -10.89
C LEU A 54 -13.86 -15.71 -10.51
N ALA A 55 -13.82 -16.08 -9.23
CA ALA A 55 -14.36 -17.36 -8.76
C ALA A 55 -15.87 -17.45 -8.97
N GLU A 56 -16.64 -16.38 -8.72
CA GLU A 56 -18.08 -16.34 -9.00
C GLU A 56 -18.37 -16.52 -10.49
N GLU A 57 -17.65 -15.82 -11.36
CA GLU A 57 -17.78 -15.95 -12.82
C GLU A 57 -17.43 -17.34 -13.34
N LEU A 58 -16.40 -17.97 -12.76
CA LEU A 58 -15.92 -19.31 -13.13
C LEU A 58 -16.70 -20.43 -12.45
N SER A 59 -17.39 -20.18 -11.34
CA SER A 59 -18.26 -21.17 -10.67
C SER A 59 -19.39 -21.66 -11.60
N LYS A 60 -19.77 -20.83 -12.57
CA LYS A 60 -20.72 -21.16 -13.64
C LYS A 60 -20.16 -22.20 -14.63
N LEU A 61 -18.87 -22.55 -14.53
CA LEU A 61 -18.25 -23.64 -15.27
C LEU A 61 -18.23 -24.90 -14.40
N ASN A 62 -18.48 -26.06 -14.99
CA ASN A 62 -18.41 -27.37 -14.32
C ASN A 62 -16.96 -27.83 -14.04
N LEU A 63 -16.07 -26.90 -13.68
CA LEU A 63 -14.70 -27.21 -13.30
C LEU A 63 -14.70 -27.69 -11.84
N PRO A 64 -14.12 -28.87 -11.51
CA PRO A 64 -14.27 -29.43 -10.17
C PRO A 64 -13.66 -28.57 -9.05
N GLN A 65 -12.47 -28.04 -9.29
CA GLN A 65 -11.74 -27.27 -8.28
C GLN A 65 -11.05 -26.07 -8.92
N ILE A 66 -11.15 -24.94 -8.24
CA ILE A 66 -10.48 -23.70 -8.58
C ILE A 66 -9.71 -23.24 -7.36
N ILE A 67 -8.45 -22.87 -7.53
CA ILE A 67 -7.72 -22.11 -6.51
C ILE A 67 -7.62 -20.67 -6.98
N VAL A 68 -8.10 -19.74 -6.18
CA VAL A 68 -7.96 -18.30 -6.43
C VAL A 68 -7.25 -17.64 -5.27
N MET A 69 -6.51 -16.59 -5.56
CA MET A 69 -6.02 -15.70 -4.51
C MET A 69 -7.14 -14.75 -4.11
N ARG A 70 -7.51 -14.69 -2.83
CA ARG A 70 -8.58 -13.79 -2.34
C ARG A 70 -8.40 -12.34 -2.78
N GLU A 71 -7.14 -11.91 -2.80
CA GLU A 71 -6.69 -10.56 -3.08
C GLU A 71 -5.41 -10.68 -3.94
N GLY A 72 -4.97 -9.56 -4.52
CA GLY A 72 -3.70 -9.51 -5.24
C GLY A 72 -2.54 -9.91 -4.34
N VAL A 73 -1.70 -10.82 -4.83
CA VAL A 73 -0.53 -11.32 -4.09
C VAL A 73 0.73 -10.96 -4.85
N PRO A 74 1.80 -10.55 -4.16
CA PRO A 74 3.10 -10.36 -4.79
C PRO A 74 3.51 -11.62 -5.56
N ASP A 75 4.08 -11.43 -6.75
CA ASP A 75 4.46 -12.52 -7.64
C ASP A 75 5.37 -13.54 -6.95
N LEU A 76 6.25 -13.09 -6.07
CA LEU A 76 7.13 -13.96 -5.28
C LEU A 76 6.33 -14.93 -4.39
N ILE A 77 5.26 -14.46 -3.76
CA ILE A 77 4.40 -15.28 -2.90
C ILE A 77 3.51 -16.20 -3.72
N ALA A 78 2.99 -15.72 -4.85
CA ALA A 78 2.26 -16.57 -5.78
C ALA A 78 3.14 -17.69 -6.36
N GLN A 79 4.42 -17.40 -6.63
CA GLN A 79 5.40 -18.37 -7.11
C GLN A 79 5.78 -19.38 -6.02
N GLU A 80 6.08 -18.92 -4.79
CA GLU A 80 6.41 -19.82 -3.67
C GLU A 80 5.19 -20.65 -3.24
N PHE A 81 3.98 -20.08 -3.29
CA PHE A 81 2.73 -20.83 -3.16
C PHE A 81 2.68 -21.98 -4.16
N LEU A 82 2.82 -21.66 -5.46
CA LEU A 82 2.71 -22.64 -6.53
C LEU A 82 3.76 -23.74 -6.36
N LYS A 83 4.99 -23.38 -6.00
CA LYS A 83 6.08 -24.31 -5.73
C LYS A 83 5.77 -25.26 -4.56
N TYR A 84 5.30 -24.74 -3.42
CA TYR A 84 4.94 -25.57 -2.27
C TYR A 84 3.73 -26.46 -2.56
N PHE A 85 2.72 -25.92 -3.24
CA PHE A 85 1.51 -26.63 -3.64
C PHE A 85 1.82 -27.81 -4.59
N LEU A 86 2.64 -27.58 -5.61
CA LEU A 86 3.05 -28.63 -6.55
C LEU A 86 3.94 -29.68 -5.89
N SER A 87 4.84 -29.27 -4.99
CA SER A 87 5.67 -30.20 -4.22
C SER A 87 4.82 -31.14 -3.36
N ALA A 88 3.73 -30.63 -2.77
CA ALA A 88 2.82 -31.43 -1.96
C ALA A 88 1.95 -32.35 -2.84
N LEU A 89 1.44 -31.87 -3.98
CA LEU A 89 0.70 -32.71 -4.93
C LEU A 89 1.54 -33.87 -5.47
N GLN A 90 2.83 -33.66 -5.74
CA GLN A 90 3.74 -34.73 -6.23
C GLN A 90 3.87 -35.88 -5.23
N GLN A 91 3.58 -35.65 -3.96
CA GLN A 91 3.57 -36.68 -2.91
C GLN A 91 2.22 -37.44 -2.84
N ASN A 92 1.41 -37.41 -3.91
CA ASN A 92 0.06 -37.99 -3.97
C ASN A 92 -0.91 -37.46 -2.89
N LYS A 93 -0.69 -36.25 -2.39
CA LYS A 93 -1.63 -35.59 -1.47
C LYS A 93 -2.85 -35.07 -2.25
N SER A 94 -4.01 -35.06 -1.58
CA SER A 94 -5.22 -34.44 -2.16
C SER A 94 -5.03 -32.94 -2.35
N VAL A 95 -5.76 -32.32 -3.29
CA VAL A 95 -5.67 -30.87 -3.54
C VAL A 95 -5.88 -30.04 -2.28
N PHE A 96 -6.81 -30.45 -1.41
CA PHE A 96 -7.05 -29.77 -0.15
C PHE A 96 -5.85 -29.85 0.80
N ASN A 97 -5.24 -31.04 0.93
CA ASN A 97 -4.06 -31.24 1.78
C ASN A 97 -2.83 -30.54 1.19
N SER A 98 -2.67 -30.54 -0.13
CA SER A 98 -1.61 -29.82 -0.82
C SER A 98 -1.76 -28.31 -0.66
N LEU A 99 -2.98 -27.79 -0.71
CA LEU A 99 -3.26 -26.38 -0.41
C LEU A 99 -2.92 -26.05 1.03
N ARG A 100 -3.37 -26.87 1.99
CA ARG A 100 -3.08 -26.68 3.41
C ARG A 100 -1.58 -26.65 3.68
N GLU A 101 -0.82 -27.59 3.16
CA GLU A 101 0.63 -27.64 3.35
C GLU A 101 1.34 -26.46 2.67
N ALA A 102 0.90 -26.06 1.47
CA ALA A 102 1.43 -24.88 0.82
C ALA A 102 1.22 -23.62 1.67
N ARG A 103 0.04 -23.48 2.29
CA ARG A 103 -0.26 -22.40 3.24
C ARG A 103 0.62 -22.49 4.48
N GLU A 104 0.76 -23.67 5.08
CA GLU A 104 1.64 -23.88 6.26
C GLU A 104 3.09 -23.49 5.96
N ARG A 105 3.62 -23.85 4.79
CA ARG A 105 4.97 -23.46 4.37
C ARG A 105 5.10 -21.98 4.03
N LEU A 106 4.04 -21.36 3.50
CA LEU A 106 3.99 -19.92 3.30
C LEU A 106 3.99 -19.13 4.62
N GLN A 107 3.70 -19.74 5.77
CA GLN A 107 3.80 -19.04 7.06
C GLN A 107 5.22 -18.55 7.35
N ALA A 108 6.25 -19.20 6.79
CA ALA A 108 7.63 -18.71 6.88
C ALA A 108 7.81 -17.32 6.23
N TRP A 109 6.94 -16.99 5.28
CA TRP A 109 6.90 -15.71 4.59
C TRP A 109 5.98 -14.70 5.27
N ASP A 110 5.20 -15.07 6.28
CA ASP A 110 4.30 -14.13 6.98
C ASP A 110 5.07 -13.00 7.69
N LYS A 111 6.38 -13.16 7.89
CA LYS A 111 7.26 -12.08 8.39
C LYS A 111 7.47 -10.97 7.35
N ASP A 112 7.56 -11.34 6.08
CA ASP A 112 7.80 -10.41 4.97
C ASP A 112 6.50 -10.04 4.23
N PHE A 113 5.47 -10.91 4.30
CA PHE A 113 4.16 -10.79 3.66
C PHE A 113 3.04 -11.31 4.59
N PRO A 114 2.64 -10.52 5.61
CA PRO A 114 1.69 -10.95 6.63
C PRO A 114 0.35 -11.41 6.06
N GLY A 115 -0.04 -12.65 6.36
CA GLY A 115 -1.30 -13.21 5.88
C GLY A 115 -1.23 -13.75 4.45
N GLY A 116 -0.07 -13.70 3.80
CA GLY A 116 0.16 -14.28 2.48
C GLY A 116 -0.16 -15.77 2.43
N SER A 117 0.08 -16.48 3.54
CA SER A 117 -0.30 -17.89 3.72
C SER A 117 -1.83 -18.13 3.70
N TRP A 118 -2.66 -17.11 3.80
CA TRP A 118 -4.13 -17.25 3.88
C TRP A 118 -4.81 -16.91 2.55
N LEU A 119 -4.13 -16.22 1.65
CA LEU A 119 -4.71 -15.72 0.40
C LEU A 119 -5.14 -16.81 -0.59
N PRO A 120 -4.37 -17.89 -0.81
CA PRO A 120 -4.78 -18.94 -1.75
C PRO A 120 -5.99 -19.69 -1.19
N MET A 121 -7.16 -19.59 -1.80
CA MET A 121 -8.39 -20.30 -1.40
C MET A 121 -8.80 -21.30 -2.45
N ILE A 122 -9.40 -22.40 -2.02
CA ILE A 122 -10.07 -23.35 -2.90
C ILE A 122 -11.57 -23.04 -2.97
N CYS A 123 -12.08 -22.96 -4.19
CA CYS A 123 -13.48 -22.96 -4.53
C CYS A 123 -13.79 -24.31 -5.16
N GLN A 124 -14.64 -25.10 -4.51
CA GLN A 124 -15.05 -26.40 -5.02
C GLN A 124 -16.42 -26.30 -5.67
N ASN A 125 -16.54 -26.82 -6.88
CA ASN A 125 -17.84 -26.92 -7.53
C ASN A 125 -18.58 -28.16 -7.02
N LEU A 126 -19.55 -27.93 -6.13
CA LEU A 126 -20.34 -28.98 -5.47
C LEU A 126 -21.24 -29.77 -6.44
N SER A 127 -21.44 -29.31 -7.69
CA SER A 127 -22.16 -30.06 -8.72
C SER A 127 -21.29 -31.11 -9.43
N THR A 128 -20.03 -31.26 -9.02
CA THR A 128 -19.07 -32.23 -9.59
C THR A 128 -18.65 -33.25 -8.52
N PHE A 129 -18.64 -34.55 -8.86
CA PHE A 129 -18.27 -35.61 -7.91
C PHE A 129 -16.78 -35.49 -7.51
N ASN A 130 -16.49 -35.71 -6.22
CA ASN A 130 -15.14 -35.70 -5.64
C ASN A 130 -14.16 -36.55 -6.47
N LEU A 131 -13.07 -35.95 -6.94
CA LEU A 131 -12.04 -36.62 -7.75
C LEU A 131 -10.65 -36.44 -7.12
N GLU A 132 -9.93 -37.54 -6.96
CA GLU A 132 -8.51 -37.58 -6.65
C GLU A 132 -7.69 -37.16 -7.89
N ILE A 133 -6.91 -36.08 -7.77
CA ILE A 133 -5.98 -35.67 -8.83
C ILE A 133 -4.69 -36.48 -8.67
N LYS A 134 -4.41 -37.38 -9.61
CA LYS A 134 -3.09 -38.03 -9.74
C LYS A 134 -2.25 -37.25 -10.76
N LEU A 135 -1.13 -36.67 -10.32
CA LEU A 135 -0.17 -36.05 -11.23
C LEU A 135 0.48 -37.14 -12.10
N GLN A 136 0.37 -37.04 -13.42
CA GLN A 136 1.22 -37.82 -14.33
C GLN A 136 2.65 -37.26 -14.28
N GLU A 137 3.65 -38.14 -14.38
CA GLU A 137 5.09 -37.92 -14.14
C GLU A 137 5.80 -36.90 -15.05
N SER A 138 5.09 -36.01 -15.75
CA SER A 138 5.66 -35.09 -16.73
C SER A 138 5.38 -33.61 -16.41
N LEU A 139 5.85 -33.13 -15.26
CA LEU A 139 6.05 -31.69 -15.04
C LEU A 139 7.55 -31.39 -15.08
N LYS A 140 8.04 -31.06 -16.28
CA LYS A 140 9.38 -30.50 -16.47
C LYS A 140 9.45 -29.12 -15.81
N VAL A 141 10.51 -28.93 -15.02
CA VAL A 141 10.90 -27.74 -14.27
C VAL A 141 10.79 -26.45 -15.11
N PHE A 142 10.16 -25.41 -14.56
CA PHE A 142 10.16 -24.06 -15.14
C PHE A 142 11.39 -23.27 -14.66
N PRO A 143 12.22 -22.70 -15.57
CA PRO A 143 13.31 -21.81 -15.18
C PRO A 143 12.84 -20.35 -15.05
N ASN A 144 13.39 -19.67 -14.04
CA ASN A 144 13.45 -18.22 -13.77
C ASN A 144 12.53 -17.28 -14.57
N LEU A 145 11.49 -16.74 -13.91
CA LEU A 145 10.76 -15.56 -14.37
C LEU A 145 11.45 -14.27 -13.89
N SER A 146 11.82 -13.40 -14.82
CA SER A 146 12.22 -12.01 -14.58
C SER A 146 11.00 -11.09 -14.47
N VAL A 147 11.12 -10.02 -13.66
CA VAL A 147 10.05 -9.07 -13.36
C VAL A 147 10.29 -7.76 -14.11
N ASP A 148 9.36 -7.35 -14.97
CA ASP A 148 9.30 -6.01 -15.59
C ASP A 148 8.07 -5.24 -15.09
N PHE A 149 8.28 -3.99 -14.67
CA PHE A 149 7.25 -3.07 -14.17
C PHE A 149 6.57 -2.30 -15.32
N TRP A 150 5.24 -2.16 -15.29
CA TRP A 150 4.47 -1.40 -16.27
C TRP A 150 3.77 -0.19 -15.65
N HIS A 151 3.90 0.97 -16.30
CA HIS A 151 3.19 2.22 -15.99
C HIS A 151 1.97 2.34 -16.91
N GLU A 152 0.79 2.69 -16.38
CA GLU A 152 -0.37 3.09 -17.19
C GLU A 152 -0.36 4.60 -17.45
N ASN A 153 -0.57 4.96 -18.72
CA ASN A 153 -0.68 6.32 -19.24
C ASN A 153 -1.97 6.99 -18.75
N ASN A 154 -1.83 8.14 -18.09
CA ASN A 154 -2.80 9.23 -18.10
C ASN A 154 -1.99 10.53 -18.15
N GLU A 155 -2.41 11.48 -18.98
CA GLU A 155 -1.76 12.77 -19.24
C GLU A 155 -1.65 13.63 -17.96
N MET A 156 -0.62 13.34 -17.17
CA MET A 156 -0.11 14.14 -16.08
C MET A 156 1.40 14.12 -16.24
N ASP A 157 2.09 15.24 -16.03
CA ASP A 157 3.54 15.32 -16.20
C ASP A 157 4.24 14.35 -15.22
N LEU A 158 4.59 13.17 -15.72
CA LEU A 158 4.95 11.97 -14.94
C LEU A 158 6.47 11.75 -14.83
N GLU A 159 7.30 12.56 -15.49
CA GLU A 159 8.76 12.34 -15.55
C GLU A 159 9.41 12.22 -14.15
N ASP A 160 8.90 12.99 -13.18
CA ASP A 160 9.41 13.03 -11.80
C ASP A 160 8.57 12.22 -10.80
N THR A 161 7.47 11.60 -11.22
CA THR A 161 6.57 10.85 -10.32
C THR A 161 7.01 9.40 -10.18
N ILE A 162 7.17 8.94 -8.94
CA ILE A 162 7.71 7.59 -8.64
C ILE A 162 6.69 6.67 -7.99
N PHE A 163 5.62 7.26 -7.47
CA PHE A 163 4.47 6.58 -6.93
C PHE A 163 3.23 7.43 -7.18
N TYR A 164 2.14 6.76 -7.56
CA TYR A 164 0.83 7.36 -7.73
C TYR A 164 -0.21 6.39 -7.22
N LYS A 165 -1.15 6.88 -6.41
CA LYS A 165 -2.34 6.15 -6.03
C LYS A 165 -3.50 7.12 -5.86
N LYS A 166 -4.65 6.80 -6.44
CA LYS A 166 -5.91 7.49 -6.14
C LYS A 166 -6.54 6.80 -4.93
N ILE A 167 -6.82 7.57 -3.88
CA ILE A 167 -7.53 7.12 -2.68
C ILE A 167 -8.82 7.96 -2.61
N HIS A 168 -9.97 7.32 -2.82
CA HIS A 168 -11.25 7.99 -3.04
C HIS A 168 -11.14 9.07 -4.15
N GLU A 169 -11.33 10.35 -3.82
CA GLU A 169 -11.21 11.48 -4.76
C GLU A 169 -9.87 12.22 -4.66
N THR A 170 -8.96 11.76 -3.80
CA THR A 170 -7.65 12.40 -3.58
C THR A 170 -6.55 11.63 -4.31
N ASN A 171 -5.71 12.35 -5.03
CA ASN A 171 -4.50 11.82 -5.66
C ASN A 171 -3.33 11.90 -4.66
N LEU A 172 -2.74 10.76 -4.31
CA LEU A 172 -1.49 10.68 -3.55
C LEU A 172 -0.33 10.44 -4.51
N LEU A 173 0.64 11.35 -4.51
CA LEU A 173 1.82 11.27 -5.37
C LEU A 173 3.10 11.31 -4.54
N VAL A 174 4.11 10.56 -4.97
CA VAL A 174 5.49 10.78 -4.55
C VAL A 174 6.27 11.26 -5.76
N LYS A 175 6.90 12.43 -5.64
CA LYS A 175 7.69 13.05 -6.71
C LYS A 175 9.13 13.28 -6.29
N VAL A 176 10.07 12.97 -7.17
CA VAL A 176 11.47 13.34 -6.99
C VAL A 176 11.66 14.75 -7.52
N THR A 177 11.51 15.75 -6.65
CA THR A 177 11.51 17.16 -7.07
C THR A 177 11.85 18.10 -5.92
N ASP A 178 12.17 19.35 -6.28
CA ASP A 178 12.29 20.46 -5.35
C ASP A 178 10.89 20.97 -5.01
N ILE A 179 10.52 20.84 -3.74
CA ILE A 179 9.19 21.22 -3.23
C ILE A 179 8.83 22.68 -3.55
N THR A 180 9.83 23.57 -3.69
CA THR A 180 9.59 24.99 -4.00
C THR A 180 9.15 25.25 -5.44
N ARG A 181 9.21 24.24 -6.32
CA ARG A 181 8.75 24.30 -7.71
C ARG A 181 7.32 23.81 -7.90
N LEU A 182 6.72 23.22 -6.87
CA LEU A 182 5.38 22.64 -6.96
C LEU A 182 4.32 23.74 -6.98
N ASN A 183 3.36 23.60 -7.90
CA ASN A 183 2.15 24.41 -7.92
C ASN A 183 1.07 23.73 -7.08
N VAL A 184 1.03 24.06 -5.79
CA VAL A 184 0.09 23.50 -4.79
C VAL A 184 -0.35 24.62 -3.86
N ASP A 185 -1.49 24.48 -3.17
CA ASP A 185 -1.96 25.52 -2.25
C ASP A 185 -1.06 25.65 -1.01
N ILE A 186 -0.54 24.52 -0.51
CA ILE A 186 0.26 24.47 0.72
C ILE A 186 1.57 23.74 0.46
N ILE A 187 2.68 24.35 0.87
CA ILE A 187 3.97 23.68 1.03
C ILE A 187 4.28 23.54 2.52
N VAL A 188 4.60 22.33 2.96
CA VAL A 188 5.06 22.07 4.32
C VAL A 188 6.58 22.27 4.38
N SER A 189 7.02 23.02 5.38
CA SER A 189 8.43 23.24 5.70
C SER A 189 8.84 22.35 6.89
N SER A 190 10.03 21.74 6.81
CA SER A 190 10.64 21.01 7.93
C SER A 190 11.45 22.00 8.76
N ASP A 191 10.93 22.40 9.91
CA ASP A 191 11.48 23.48 10.74
C ASP A 191 11.84 23.03 12.17
N ASP A 192 12.66 23.86 12.83
CA ASP A 192 12.87 23.81 14.27
C ASP A 192 11.78 24.60 15.02
N ASN A 193 11.65 24.38 16.34
CA ASN A 193 10.68 25.06 17.20
C ASN A 193 10.80 26.59 17.27
N TYR A 194 11.94 27.18 16.88
CA TYR A 194 12.13 28.63 16.77
C TYR A 194 11.90 29.16 15.34
N LEU A 195 11.50 28.29 14.41
CA LEU A 195 11.21 28.61 13.02
C LEU A 195 12.34 29.43 12.35
N THR A 196 13.60 29.06 12.64
CA THR A 196 14.76 29.86 12.20
C THR A 196 14.94 29.85 10.68
N MET A 197 14.44 28.80 10.02
CA MET A 197 14.60 28.52 8.59
C MET A 197 16.08 28.61 8.15
N GLY A 198 16.99 28.10 9.01
CA GLY A 198 18.44 28.30 8.87
C GLY A 198 19.14 27.40 7.85
N GLY A 199 18.47 26.43 7.24
CA GLY A 199 19.09 25.51 6.27
C GLY A 199 18.18 24.38 5.82
N GLY A 200 18.71 23.45 5.03
CA GLY A 200 17.93 22.34 4.47
C GLY A 200 16.75 22.83 3.63
N VAL A 201 15.63 22.11 3.71
CA VAL A 201 14.39 22.44 2.99
C VAL A 201 13.85 23.81 3.42
N SER A 202 13.78 24.10 4.72
CA SER A 202 13.25 25.40 5.20
C SER A 202 14.10 26.59 4.76
N GLY A 203 15.43 26.45 4.78
CA GLY A 203 16.32 27.47 4.22
C GLY A 203 16.13 27.69 2.72
N THR A 204 15.86 26.61 1.96
CA THR A 204 15.54 26.71 0.52
C THR A 204 14.21 27.40 0.29
N ILE A 205 13.18 27.05 1.06
CA ILE A 205 11.87 27.70 1.04
C ILE A 205 12.05 29.20 1.33
N LEU A 206 12.76 29.59 2.39
CA LEU A 206 12.98 31.00 2.73
C LEU A 206 13.67 31.79 1.60
N ARG A 207 14.70 31.20 0.97
CA ARG A 207 15.40 31.85 -0.15
C ARG A 207 14.48 32.11 -1.35
N LYS A 208 13.53 31.21 -1.60
CA LYS A 208 12.60 31.31 -2.73
C LYS A 208 11.38 32.17 -2.39
N ALA A 209 10.81 32.02 -1.20
CA ALA A 209 9.64 32.77 -0.73
C ALA A 209 9.94 34.25 -0.46
N GLY A 210 11.18 34.58 -0.04
CA GLY A 210 11.58 35.95 0.28
C GLY A 210 11.75 36.18 1.79
N LYS A 211 12.47 37.26 2.14
CA LYS A 211 12.90 37.52 3.52
C LYS A 211 11.76 37.92 4.47
N ASN A 212 10.64 38.41 3.94
CA ASN A 212 9.43 38.77 4.68
C ASN A 212 8.87 37.60 5.50
N ILE A 213 8.99 36.36 5.01
CA ILE A 213 8.56 35.16 5.75
C ILE A 213 9.23 35.05 7.12
N ARG A 214 10.51 35.46 7.22
CA ARG A 214 11.24 35.42 8.48
C ARG A 214 10.67 36.38 9.53
N GLU A 215 10.03 37.47 9.11
CA GLU A 215 9.37 38.40 10.04
C GLU A 215 8.08 37.82 10.59
N GLU A 216 7.33 37.06 9.79
CA GLU A 216 6.15 36.33 10.23
C GLU A 216 6.52 35.17 11.16
N THR A 217 7.49 34.34 10.78
CA THR A 217 7.88 33.20 11.62
C THR A 217 8.41 33.63 12.98
N ARG A 218 9.13 34.76 13.07
CA ARG A 218 9.59 35.34 14.34
C ARG A 218 8.46 35.75 15.29
N LYS A 219 7.30 36.15 14.77
CA LYS A 219 6.12 36.52 15.60
C LYS A 219 5.40 35.28 16.14
N LEU A 220 5.57 34.13 15.48
CA LEU A 220 4.93 32.87 15.83
C LEU A 220 5.82 32.00 16.73
N ALA A 221 7.14 32.16 16.62
CA ALA A 221 8.12 31.41 17.40
C ALA A 221 8.22 31.90 18.86
N PRO A 222 8.51 30.99 19.83
CA PRO A 222 8.65 29.56 19.64
C PRO A 222 7.30 28.84 19.57
N ILE A 223 7.22 27.76 18.80
CA ILE A 223 6.10 26.80 18.81
C ILE A 223 6.54 25.48 19.44
N LYS A 224 5.60 24.64 19.90
CA LYS A 224 5.98 23.36 20.51
C LYS A 224 6.47 22.38 19.44
N LEU A 225 7.38 21.48 19.83
CA LEU A 225 7.70 20.33 18.99
C LEU A 225 6.41 19.55 18.69
N GLY A 226 6.19 19.19 17.42
CA GLY A 226 4.95 18.55 16.98
C GLY A 226 3.84 19.52 16.58
N ASP A 227 4.02 20.84 16.71
CA ASP A 227 3.06 21.86 16.22
C ASP A 227 3.41 22.37 14.80
N VAL A 228 2.45 23.08 14.20
CA VAL A 228 2.55 23.65 12.86
C VAL A 228 2.12 25.12 12.89
N ALA A 229 3.00 26.00 12.40
CA ALA A 229 2.69 27.43 12.22
C ALA A 229 2.34 27.72 10.75
N ILE A 230 1.49 28.71 10.50
CA ILE A 230 1.05 29.11 9.16
C ILE A 230 1.56 30.50 8.84
N THR A 231 2.15 30.67 7.65
CA THR A 231 2.50 31.97 7.07
C THR A 231 2.02 32.04 5.61
N ASN A 232 2.05 33.23 5.00
CA ASN A 232 1.90 33.31 3.54
C ASN A 232 3.12 32.68 2.84
N ALA A 233 3.01 32.38 1.54
CA ALA A 233 4.10 31.75 0.80
C ALA A 233 5.07 32.73 0.10
N GLY A 234 4.91 34.04 0.31
CA GLY A 234 5.72 35.07 -0.33
C GLY A 234 5.72 34.94 -1.85
N ASN A 235 6.91 34.77 -2.44
CA ASN A 235 7.11 34.66 -3.88
C ASN A 235 6.93 33.23 -4.44
N LEU A 236 6.58 32.24 -3.61
CA LEU A 236 6.28 30.89 -4.10
C LEU A 236 4.94 30.85 -4.84
N SER A 237 4.76 29.85 -5.70
CA SER A 237 3.47 29.54 -6.33
C SER A 237 2.39 29.10 -5.34
N ALA A 238 2.80 28.65 -4.15
CA ALA A 238 1.88 28.25 -3.10
C ALA A 238 1.14 29.44 -2.47
N LYS A 239 0.07 29.15 -1.75
CA LYS A 239 -0.68 30.17 -0.99
C LYS A 239 -0.16 30.30 0.44
N TYR A 240 0.16 29.15 1.05
CA TYR A 240 0.61 29.07 2.43
C TYR A 240 1.87 28.23 2.59
N ILE A 241 2.69 28.60 3.58
CA ILE A 241 3.75 27.72 4.11
C ILE A 241 3.30 27.23 5.48
N PHE A 242 3.28 25.91 5.65
CA PHE A 242 3.01 25.26 6.93
C PHE A 242 4.35 24.85 7.53
N HIS A 243 4.78 25.55 8.57
CA HIS A 243 6.04 25.31 9.26
C HIS A 243 5.87 24.22 10.33
N ALA A 244 6.24 22.99 9.99
CA ALA A 244 6.18 21.87 10.92
C ALA A 244 7.41 21.85 11.83
N ALA A 245 7.21 22.06 13.14
CA ALA A 245 8.27 21.94 14.14
C ALA A 245 8.57 20.47 14.41
N VAL A 246 9.62 19.97 13.74
CA VAL A 246 10.07 18.58 13.83
C VAL A 246 11.45 18.45 14.48
N LEU A 247 12.09 19.58 14.81
CA LEU A 247 13.36 19.64 15.52
C LEU A 247 13.25 20.56 16.74
N ASP A 248 13.88 20.16 17.83
CA ASP A 248 14.10 21.00 19.00
C ASP A 248 15.54 20.81 19.49
N TYR A 249 16.37 21.82 19.23
CA TYR A 249 17.78 21.80 19.60
C TYR A 249 18.02 22.03 21.10
N GLN A 250 16.97 22.33 21.88
CA GLN A 250 17.07 22.48 23.34
C GLN A 250 16.87 21.15 24.07
N LEU A 251 16.33 20.12 23.40
CA LEU A 251 16.14 18.80 23.98
C LEU A 251 17.45 18.01 24.03
N LYS A 252 17.67 17.29 25.14
CA LYS A 252 18.85 16.43 25.31
C LYS A 252 18.89 15.30 24.26
N SER A 253 17.74 14.74 23.87
CA SER A 253 17.63 13.81 22.75
C SER A 253 17.38 14.58 21.45
N HIS A 254 18.42 14.71 20.63
CA HIS A 254 18.38 15.45 19.37
C HIS A 254 17.76 14.66 18.20
N LYS A 255 17.26 13.43 18.44
CA LYS A 255 16.74 12.57 17.39
C LYS A 255 15.23 12.76 17.23
N PRO A 256 14.75 13.13 16.03
CA PRO A 256 13.33 13.16 15.71
C PRO A 256 12.71 11.77 15.89
N ASP A 257 11.46 11.72 16.35
CA ASP A 257 10.66 10.49 16.47
C ASP A 257 9.62 10.47 15.34
N ILE A 258 9.35 9.30 14.76
CA ILE A 258 8.26 9.10 13.79
C ILE A 258 6.91 9.60 14.33
N LYS A 259 6.69 9.53 15.64
CA LYS A 259 5.50 10.10 16.30
C LYS A 259 5.36 11.60 16.08
N VAL A 260 6.47 12.35 16.11
CA VAL A 260 6.46 13.81 15.82
C VAL A 260 6.08 14.04 14.37
N ILE A 261 6.58 13.21 13.44
CA ILE A 261 6.23 13.28 12.02
C ILE A 261 4.73 13.01 11.80
N GLN A 262 4.18 12.00 12.46
CA GLN A 262 2.74 11.73 12.43
C GLN A 262 1.96 12.92 13.00
N GLU A 263 2.38 13.46 14.13
CA GLU A 263 1.67 14.56 14.79
C GLU A 263 1.61 15.83 13.92
N VAL A 264 2.73 16.26 13.35
CA VAL A 264 2.76 17.43 12.45
C VAL A 264 2.01 17.16 11.14
N THR A 265 2.04 15.93 10.62
CA THR A 265 1.31 15.57 9.40
C THR A 265 -0.19 15.67 9.65
N LYS A 266 -0.67 15.05 10.73
CA LYS A 266 -2.07 15.11 11.16
C LYS A 266 -2.56 16.55 11.35
N LYS A 267 -1.77 17.39 12.04
CA LYS A 267 -2.11 18.82 12.24
C LYS A 267 -2.11 19.58 10.92
N SER A 268 -1.13 19.32 10.04
CA SER A 268 -1.05 19.95 8.71
C SER A 268 -2.27 19.61 7.86
N LEU A 269 -2.71 18.35 7.84
CA LEU A 269 -3.91 17.94 7.11
C LEU A 269 -5.17 18.63 7.64
N LYS A 270 -5.38 18.68 8.97
CA LYS A 270 -6.51 19.41 9.57
C LYS A 270 -6.50 20.91 9.30
N LEU A 271 -5.32 21.53 9.35
CA LEU A 271 -5.16 22.95 9.02
C LEU A 271 -5.44 23.21 7.54
N ALA A 272 -5.07 22.28 6.65
CA ALA A 272 -5.35 22.38 5.22
C ALA A 272 -6.86 22.42 4.94
N GLU A 273 -7.65 21.64 5.69
CA GLU A 273 -9.11 21.68 5.61
C GLU A 273 -9.67 23.01 6.11
N SER A 274 -9.10 23.53 7.21
CA SER A 274 -9.51 24.80 7.81
C SER A 274 -9.29 26.01 6.88
N VAL A 275 -8.29 25.93 6.00
CA VAL A 275 -8.04 26.94 4.94
C VAL A 275 -8.65 26.56 3.59
N ASN A 276 -9.45 25.50 3.52
CA ASN A 276 -10.09 24.96 2.31
C ASN A 276 -9.11 24.75 1.13
N ALA A 277 -7.90 24.29 1.44
CA ALA A 277 -6.91 23.96 0.42
C ALA A 277 -7.35 22.73 -0.38
N LYS A 278 -6.99 22.71 -1.67
CA LYS A 278 -7.18 21.58 -2.58
C LYS A 278 -5.90 20.76 -2.73
N SER A 279 -4.74 21.31 -2.40
CA SER A 279 -3.48 20.60 -2.52
C SER A 279 -2.45 20.93 -1.45
N ILE A 280 -1.70 19.92 -1.01
CA ILE A 280 -0.63 20.05 -0.01
C ILE A 280 0.57 19.19 -0.40
N ALA A 281 1.78 19.74 -0.23
CA ALA A 281 3.03 19.03 -0.44
C ALA A 281 3.86 18.91 0.85
N PHE A 282 4.30 17.70 1.16
CA PHE A 282 5.21 17.38 2.26
C PHE A 282 6.61 17.07 1.73
N PRO A 283 7.69 17.58 2.34
CA PRO A 283 9.04 17.09 2.07
C PRO A 283 9.29 15.82 2.90
N ALA A 284 10.44 15.19 2.71
CA ALA A 284 10.94 14.20 3.67
C ALA A 284 11.35 14.91 4.99
N LEU A 285 10.37 15.07 5.89
CA LEU A 285 10.49 15.75 7.19
C LEU A 285 11.61 15.17 8.07
N ALA A 286 12.38 16.06 8.70
CA ALA A 286 13.44 15.73 9.66
C ALA A 286 14.60 14.85 9.16
N THR A 287 14.72 14.60 7.85
CA THR A 287 15.72 13.68 7.30
C THR A 287 17.14 14.24 7.20
N GLY A 288 17.26 15.53 6.86
CA GLY A 288 18.56 16.20 6.69
C GLY A 288 19.28 16.42 8.03
N LYS A 289 19.21 17.64 8.56
CA LYS A 289 19.85 17.96 9.84
C LYS A 289 19.29 17.18 11.03
N GLY A 290 18.06 16.66 10.92
CA GLY A 290 17.45 15.82 11.96
C GLY A 290 17.95 14.38 11.96
N GLY A 291 18.49 13.88 10.84
CA GLY A 291 19.02 12.52 10.73
C GLY A 291 17.99 11.41 10.85
N LEU A 292 16.69 11.71 10.68
CA LEU A 292 15.66 10.68 10.55
C LEU A 292 15.82 9.96 9.19
N ALA A 293 15.60 8.64 9.13
CA ALA A 293 15.67 7.95 7.85
C ALA A 293 14.55 8.48 6.91
N PRO A 294 14.83 8.72 5.62
CA PRO A 294 13.80 9.12 4.65
C PRO A 294 12.59 8.18 4.60
N GLU A 295 12.82 6.89 4.77
CA GLU A 295 11.80 5.85 4.85
C GLU A 295 10.89 6.03 6.06
N GLN A 296 11.45 6.31 7.24
CA GLN A 296 10.68 6.58 8.47
C GLN A 296 9.85 7.86 8.36
N SER A 297 10.44 8.90 7.78
CA SER A 297 9.74 10.16 7.52
C SER A 297 8.54 9.97 6.60
N ALA A 298 8.75 9.29 5.47
CA ALA A 298 7.69 8.99 4.53
C ALA A 298 6.60 8.11 5.14
N LEU A 299 6.97 7.08 5.91
CA LEU A 299 6.01 6.22 6.58
C LEU A 299 5.14 7.02 7.56
N GLY A 300 5.75 7.86 8.40
CA GLY A 300 5.02 8.72 9.34
C GLY A 300 4.02 9.64 8.64
N ILE A 301 4.41 10.20 7.49
CA ILE A 301 3.53 11.03 6.66
C ILE A 301 2.38 10.20 6.07
N ILE A 302 2.68 9.06 5.45
CA ILE A 302 1.69 8.25 4.72
C ILE A 302 0.66 7.64 5.65
N ILE A 303 1.06 7.18 6.84
CA ILE A 303 0.14 6.68 7.86
C ILE A 303 -0.97 7.70 8.14
N GLU A 304 -0.59 8.96 8.38
CA GLU A 304 -1.57 9.98 8.73
C GLU A 304 -2.36 10.47 7.52
N ILE A 305 -1.78 10.45 6.32
CA ILE A 305 -2.53 10.67 5.08
C ILE A 305 -3.63 9.61 4.93
N ILE A 306 -3.31 8.32 5.02
CA ILE A 306 -4.32 7.25 4.84
C ILE A 306 -5.43 7.39 5.89
N LYS A 307 -5.07 7.62 7.15
CA LYS A 307 -6.06 7.84 8.23
C LYS A 307 -6.96 9.05 7.96
N ALA A 308 -6.41 10.14 7.46
CA ALA A 308 -7.18 11.34 7.15
C ALA A 308 -8.12 11.11 5.95
N LEU A 309 -7.66 10.39 4.93
CA LEU A 309 -8.43 10.12 3.70
C LEU A 309 -9.59 9.13 3.88
N LYS A 310 -9.76 8.54 5.06
CA LYS A 310 -11.01 7.86 5.44
C LYS A 310 -12.22 8.78 5.45
N PHE A 311 -11.98 10.04 5.79
CA PHE A 311 -13.02 11.04 5.93
C PHE A 311 -13.07 11.92 4.68
N SER A 312 -14.23 12.54 4.45
CA SER A 312 -14.36 13.51 3.35
C SER A 312 -13.42 14.68 3.60
N THR A 313 -12.59 15.01 2.61
CA THR A 313 -11.63 16.10 2.67
C THR A 313 -11.71 16.96 1.39
N PRO A 314 -11.51 18.29 1.48
CA PRO A 314 -11.38 19.15 0.29
C PRO A 314 -10.10 18.89 -0.51
N LEU A 315 -9.13 18.17 0.04
CA LEU A 315 -7.85 17.88 -0.61
C LEU A 315 -8.04 16.95 -1.81
N GLN A 316 -7.71 17.45 -3.00
CA GLN A 316 -7.69 16.72 -4.26
C GLN A 316 -6.33 16.12 -4.57
N THR A 317 -5.25 16.71 -4.06
CA THR A 317 -3.88 16.29 -4.35
C THR A 317 -2.98 16.41 -3.12
N ILE A 318 -2.32 15.31 -2.76
CA ILE A 318 -1.28 15.27 -1.72
C ILE A 318 0.03 14.79 -2.35
N ILE A 319 1.10 15.55 -2.20
CA ILE A 319 2.41 15.25 -2.79
C ILE A 319 3.44 15.03 -1.67
N ILE A 320 4.19 13.93 -1.75
CA ILE A 320 5.42 13.75 -0.99
C ILE A 320 6.61 14.04 -1.92
N SER A 321 7.33 15.11 -1.64
CA SER A 321 8.47 15.58 -2.43
C SER A 321 9.76 15.04 -1.85
N ILE A 322 10.49 14.25 -2.64
CA ILE A 322 11.81 13.72 -2.32
C ILE A 322 12.84 14.50 -3.12
N TYR A 323 13.75 15.19 -2.44
CA TYR A 323 14.88 15.85 -3.10
C TYR A 323 16.12 14.95 -3.06
N ALA A 324 16.73 14.68 -4.21
CA ALA A 324 17.93 13.86 -4.33
C ALA A 324 18.94 14.51 -5.27
N ASP A 325 20.17 14.76 -4.77
CA ASP A 325 21.20 15.54 -5.47
C ASP A 325 22.10 14.70 -6.41
N LYS A 326 21.80 13.41 -6.65
CA LYS A 326 22.66 12.51 -7.45
C LYS A 326 21.89 11.49 -8.29
N ASN A 327 22.22 11.45 -9.59
CA ASN A 327 21.60 10.58 -10.61
C ASN A 327 21.61 9.07 -10.28
N ASN A 328 22.62 8.55 -9.55
CA ASN A 328 22.67 7.13 -9.17
C ASN A 328 21.87 6.77 -7.90
N TYR A 329 21.58 7.74 -7.03
CA TYR A 329 20.81 7.53 -5.79
C TYR A 329 19.31 7.35 -6.08
N ILE A 330 18.84 8.03 -7.13
CA ILE A 330 17.44 8.09 -7.52
C ILE A 330 16.91 6.73 -8.01
N LYS A 331 17.67 5.96 -8.81
CA LYS A 331 17.15 4.73 -9.43
C LYS A 331 16.90 3.60 -8.42
N THR A 332 17.81 3.41 -7.45
CA THR A 332 17.68 2.36 -6.43
C THR A 332 16.63 2.70 -5.37
N ILE A 333 16.52 3.98 -4.99
CA ILE A 333 15.47 4.44 -4.05
C ILE A 333 14.11 4.43 -4.71
N LYS A 334 13.98 4.85 -5.98
CA LYS A 334 12.72 4.77 -6.74
C LYS A 334 12.07 3.40 -6.62
N SER A 335 12.83 2.33 -6.88
CA SER A 335 12.28 0.97 -6.83
C SER A 335 11.99 0.49 -5.39
N ARG A 336 12.93 0.66 -4.44
CA ARG A 336 12.73 0.18 -3.07
C ARG A 336 11.63 0.93 -2.33
N PHE A 337 11.65 2.25 -2.42
CA PHE A 337 10.69 3.12 -1.77
C PHE A 337 9.28 2.93 -2.36
N SER A 338 9.14 2.90 -3.70
CA SER A 338 7.83 2.70 -4.33
C SER A 338 7.24 1.33 -3.97
N ASN A 339 8.05 0.27 -3.96
CA ASN A 339 7.58 -1.07 -3.56
C ASN A 339 7.17 -1.14 -2.09
N GLN A 340 7.98 -0.57 -1.19
CA GLN A 340 7.67 -0.57 0.25
C GLN A 340 6.43 0.26 0.56
N ILE A 341 6.31 1.45 -0.03
CA ILE A 341 5.16 2.33 0.18
C ILE A 341 3.89 1.74 -0.43
N SER A 342 3.93 1.22 -1.66
CA SER A 342 2.77 0.58 -2.27
C SER A 342 2.30 -0.59 -1.42
N HIS A 343 3.22 -1.49 -1.06
CA HIS A 343 2.91 -2.64 -0.23
C HIS A 343 2.36 -2.24 1.13
N PHE A 344 2.94 -1.21 1.76
CA PHE A 344 2.45 -0.70 3.04
C PHE A 344 1.03 -0.13 2.94
N ILE A 345 0.75 0.70 1.91
CA ILE A 345 -0.59 1.28 1.73
C ILE A 345 -1.61 0.16 1.48
N ASP A 346 -1.27 -0.81 0.63
CA ASP A 346 -2.16 -1.94 0.32
C ASP A 346 -2.43 -2.79 1.58
N LEU A 347 -1.37 -3.14 2.33
CA LEU A 347 -1.48 -3.90 3.58
C LEU A 347 -2.30 -3.13 4.63
N TYR A 348 -2.04 -1.84 4.79
CA TYR A 348 -2.75 -1.00 5.77
C TYR A 348 -4.25 -0.91 5.43
N GLN A 349 -4.59 -0.69 4.15
CA GLN A 349 -5.98 -0.68 3.69
C GLN A 349 -6.69 -2.03 3.87
N GLN A 350 -6.00 -3.14 3.55
CA GLN A 350 -6.54 -4.49 3.78
C GLN A 350 -6.80 -4.75 5.26
N MET A 351 -5.85 -4.39 6.13
CA MET A 351 -5.99 -4.57 7.57
C MET A 351 -7.10 -3.71 8.16
N GLU A 352 -7.26 -2.47 7.70
CA GLU A 352 -8.37 -1.62 8.14
C GLU A 352 -9.72 -2.13 7.66
N THR A 353 -9.83 -2.55 6.39
CA THR A 353 -11.07 -3.15 5.88
C THR A 353 -11.46 -4.37 6.71
N ARG A 354 -10.49 -5.21 7.08
CA ARG A 354 -10.72 -6.36 7.97
C ARG A 354 -11.12 -5.93 9.37
N TYR A 355 -10.54 -4.86 9.89
CA TYR A 355 -10.89 -4.34 11.21
C TYR A 355 -12.34 -3.84 11.24
N GLU A 356 -12.77 -3.07 10.22
CA GLU A 356 -14.13 -2.56 10.08
C GLU A 356 -15.16 -3.69 9.94
N LEU A 357 -14.89 -4.70 9.10
CA LEU A 357 -15.77 -5.88 8.98
C LEU A 357 -15.92 -6.65 10.29
N LEU A 358 -14.84 -6.76 11.08
CA LEU A 358 -14.88 -7.41 12.38
C LEU A 358 -15.66 -6.57 13.39
N GLU A 359 -15.50 -5.24 13.38
CA GLU A 359 -16.29 -4.33 14.22
C GLU A 359 -17.79 -4.44 13.92
N ASP A 360 -18.19 -4.48 12.64
CA ASP A 360 -19.58 -4.71 12.23
C ASP A 360 -20.11 -6.06 12.74
N LEU A 361 -19.32 -7.13 12.60
CA LEU A 361 -19.69 -8.47 13.08
C LEU A 361 -19.82 -8.53 14.60
N GLU A 362 -18.91 -7.88 15.34
CA GLU A 362 -18.97 -7.77 16.79
C GLU A 362 -20.24 -7.04 17.23
N ASN A 363 -20.57 -5.92 16.58
CA ASN A 363 -21.79 -5.15 16.83
C ASN A 363 -23.04 -5.99 16.57
N ILE A 364 -23.06 -6.77 15.48
CA ILE A 364 -24.16 -7.70 15.17
C ILE A 364 -24.28 -8.75 16.29
N PHE A 365 -23.19 -9.43 16.66
CA PHE A 365 -23.23 -10.46 17.70
C PHE A 365 -23.67 -9.92 19.06
N ASN A 366 -23.21 -8.72 19.42
CA ASN A 366 -23.66 -8.02 20.62
C ASN A 366 -25.17 -7.71 20.56
N SER A 367 -25.69 -7.26 19.41
CA SER A 367 -27.12 -6.97 19.25
C SER A 367 -28.01 -8.22 19.38
N TYR A 368 -27.47 -9.40 19.10
CA TYR A 368 -28.15 -10.70 19.24
C TYR A 368 -27.80 -11.43 20.56
N ASN A 369 -27.08 -10.79 21.50
CA ASN A 369 -26.60 -11.39 22.75
C ASN A 369 -25.77 -12.68 22.57
N ILE A 370 -24.98 -12.76 21.50
CA ILE A 370 -24.08 -13.88 21.21
C ILE A 370 -22.68 -13.58 21.77
N GLU A 371 -22.57 -13.47 23.09
CA GLU A 371 -21.37 -12.98 23.79
C GLU A 371 -20.10 -13.74 23.42
N LEU A 372 -20.15 -15.08 23.33
CA LEU A 372 -18.99 -15.89 23.00
C LEU A 372 -18.43 -15.59 21.60
N ALA A 373 -19.29 -15.28 20.63
CA ALA A 373 -18.87 -14.94 19.27
C ALA A 373 -18.27 -13.53 19.22
N ALA A 374 -18.89 -12.56 19.91
CA ALA A 374 -18.35 -11.21 20.05
C ALA A 374 -16.95 -11.22 20.69
N ASP A 375 -16.76 -12.00 21.76
CA ASP A 375 -15.48 -12.15 22.46
C ASP A 375 -14.36 -12.71 21.57
N VAL A 376 -14.71 -13.63 20.67
CA VAL A 376 -13.77 -14.18 19.68
C VAL A 376 -13.36 -13.10 18.69
N ILE A 377 -14.33 -12.35 18.15
CA ILE A 377 -14.07 -11.25 17.20
C ILE A 377 -13.19 -10.17 17.84
N HIS A 378 -13.48 -9.79 19.08
CA HIS A 378 -12.69 -8.84 19.85
C HIS A 378 -11.22 -9.27 20.00
N LYS A 379 -10.97 -10.55 20.29
CA LYS A 379 -9.60 -11.11 20.35
C LYS A 379 -8.89 -11.04 19.01
N TYR A 380 -9.61 -11.24 17.90
CA TYR A 380 -9.05 -11.11 16.56
C TYR A 380 -8.67 -9.67 16.21
N GLN A 381 -9.54 -8.70 16.51
CA GLN A 381 -9.24 -7.28 16.34
C GLN A 381 -7.99 -6.87 17.11
N LYS A 382 -7.87 -7.30 18.38
CA LYS A 382 -6.68 -7.03 19.20
C LYS A 382 -5.41 -7.58 18.56
N LYS A 383 -5.47 -8.81 18.05
CA LYS A 383 -4.32 -9.44 17.38
C LYS A 383 -3.94 -8.75 16.06
N LEU A 384 -4.92 -8.31 15.26
CA LEU A 384 -4.66 -7.51 14.06
C LEU A 384 -3.98 -6.18 14.40
N LYS A 385 -4.43 -5.52 15.47
CA LYS A 385 -3.80 -4.28 15.96
C LYS A 385 -2.36 -4.52 16.41
N GLU A 386 -2.10 -5.57 17.18
CA GLU A 386 -0.75 -5.97 17.59
C GLU A 386 0.16 -6.27 16.39
N ILE A 387 -0.36 -6.91 15.33
CA ILE A 387 0.40 -7.15 14.09
C ILE A 387 0.78 -5.83 13.42
N MET A 388 -0.16 -4.88 13.34
CA MET A 388 0.09 -3.57 12.75
C MET A 388 1.13 -2.79 13.55
N ASP A 389 0.97 -2.73 14.88
CA ASP A 389 1.91 -2.06 15.78
C ASP A 389 3.31 -2.67 15.67
N ASN A 390 3.42 -4.00 15.61
CA ASN A 390 4.69 -4.70 15.40
C ASN A 390 5.29 -4.44 14.01
N TYR A 391 4.47 -4.32 12.96
CA TYR A 391 4.94 -3.99 11.62
C TYR A 391 5.55 -2.59 11.60
N MET A 392 4.90 -1.61 12.24
CA MET A 392 5.44 -0.25 12.40
C MET A 392 6.77 -0.24 13.16
N ILE A 393 6.85 -0.96 14.29
CA ILE A 393 8.08 -1.06 15.10
C ILE A 393 9.22 -1.73 14.32
N ASN A 394 8.92 -2.70 13.47
CA ASN A 394 9.94 -3.40 12.67
C ASN A 394 10.48 -2.53 11.52
N ILE A 395 9.69 -1.58 11.01
CA ILE A 395 10.21 -0.57 10.08
C ILE A 395 11.11 0.44 10.81
N ASP A 396 10.85 0.73 12.09
CA ASP A 396 11.71 1.63 12.89
C ASP A 396 13.11 1.06 13.17
N ASN A 397 13.30 -0.26 13.10
CA ASN A 397 14.53 -0.96 13.50
C ASN A 397 15.39 -1.51 12.32
N LYS A 398 14.96 -1.33 11.08
CA LYS A 398 15.69 -1.75 9.86
C LYS A 398 16.13 -0.52 9.07
#